data_AF-A0A6A4DED3-F1
#
_entry.id   AF-A0A6A4DED3-F1
#
_cell.length_a   1.000
_cell.length_b   1.000
_cell.length_c   1.000
_cell.angle_alpha   90.00
_cell.angle_beta   90.00
_cell.angle_gamma   90.00
#
_symmetry.space_group_name_H-M   'P 1'
#
loop_
_entity.id
_entity.type
_entity.pdbx_description
1 polymer ?
#
loop_
_entity_poly.entity_id
_entity_poly.type
_entity_poly.pdbx_seq_one_letter_code
_entity_poly.pdbx_strand_id
1 'polypeptide(L)'
;MEQRWGFMLPWCKVLHKKIKFKPVERDWDVWADQKYRLEVSLPMRCHFTEDSDGEEFELDMEWSGEDYFQDTFCQVREALALLAAVAHVDQLAWKYLLSEHCGVNLGKAGSAKLGRDIRAEYFLVLDQDEDP
;
A
#
# COMPACT_ATOMS: atom_id res chain seq x y z
N MET A 1 12.66 14.61 -11.72
CA MET A 1 12.35 13.24 -11.28
C MET A 1 11.58 12.46 -12.34
N GLU A 2 10.59 13.06 -13.01
CA GLU A 2 9.70 12.40 -13.98
C GLU A 2 10.40 11.61 -15.10
N GLN A 3 11.54 12.07 -15.64
CA GLN A 3 12.18 11.37 -16.76
C GLN A 3 12.94 10.09 -16.37
N ARG A 4 13.50 10.00 -15.16
CA ARG A 4 14.31 8.83 -14.74
C ARG A 4 13.47 7.68 -14.21
N TRP A 5 12.35 8.00 -13.57
CA TRP A 5 11.47 7.04 -12.93
C TRP A 5 10.08 6.97 -13.58
N GLY A 6 9.91 7.56 -14.77
CA GLY A 6 8.63 7.56 -15.49
C GLY A 6 8.12 6.15 -15.85
N PHE A 7 9.00 5.17 -15.95
CA PHE A 7 8.61 3.77 -16.15
C PHE A 7 7.88 3.17 -14.94
N MET A 8 7.98 3.80 -13.75
CA MET A 8 7.26 3.37 -12.55
C MET A 8 5.79 3.78 -12.56
N LEU A 9 5.39 4.73 -13.41
CA LEU A 9 4.03 5.27 -13.39
C LEU A 9 2.92 4.22 -13.56
N PRO A 10 3.04 3.22 -14.47
CA PRO A 10 2.06 2.13 -14.55
C PRO A 10 1.97 1.33 -13.24
N TRP A 11 3.11 1.05 -12.59
CA TRP A 11 3.17 0.32 -11.33
C TRP A 11 2.61 1.13 -10.15
N CYS A 12 2.84 2.45 -10.13
CA CYS A 12 2.23 3.34 -9.14
C CYS A 12 0.71 3.38 -9.26
N LYS A 13 0.15 3.24 -10.47
CA LYS A 13 -1.31 3.12 -10.65
C LYS A 13 -1.86 1.85 -10.02
N VAL A 14 -1.16 0.72 -10.15
CA VAL A 14 -1.53 -0.55 -9.48
C VAL A 14 -1.58 -0.37 -7.96
N LEU A 15 -0.62 0.38 -7.40
CA LEU A 15 -0.50 0.64 -5.96
C LEU A 15 -1.33 1.81 -5.45
N HIS A 16 -2.06 2.51 -6.33
CA HIS A 16 -2.77 3.72 -5.97
C HIS A 16 -3.80 3.43 -4.87
N LYS A 17 -3.71 4.16 -3.75
CA LYS A 17 -4.55 3.99 -2.54
C LYS A 17 -4.44 2.61 -1.84
N LYS A 18 -3.56 1.71 -2.29
CA LYS A 18 -3.31 0.42 -1.61
C LYS A 18 -2.30 0.53 -0.47
N ILE A 19 -1.52 1.61 -0.43
CA ILE A 19 -0.47 1.81 0.58
C ILE A 19 -0.92 2.89 1.57
N LYS A 20 -0.92 2.55 2.86
CA LYS A 20 -1.20 3.47 3.97
C LYS A 20 0.06 3.68 4.79
N PHE A 21 0.35 4.92 5.17
CA PHE A 21 1.43 5.24 6.09
C PHE A 21 0.85 5.48 7.49
N LYS A 22 0.94 4.46 8.36
CA LYS A 22 0.34 4.49 9.70
C LYS A 22 1.40 4.59 10.80
N PRO A 23 1.12 5.28 11.92
CA PRO A 23 1.93 5.17 13.11
C PRO A 23 1.82 3.74 13.68
N VAL A 24 2.92 3.21 14.19
CA VAL A 24 2.89 1.95 14.94
C VAL A 24 2.37 2.27 16.35
N GLU A 25 1.30 1.60 16.77
CA GLU A 25 0.76 1.72 18.13
C GLU A 25 1.81 1.30 19.15
N ARG A 26 1.84 2.01 20.29
CA ARG A 26 2.78 1.77 21.37
C ARG A 26 2.03 1.42 22.61
N ASP A 27 2.45 0.33 23.23
CA ASP A 27 1.85 -0.04 24.50
C ASP A 27 2.40 0.81 25.66
N TRP A 28 3.71 1.14 25.76
CA TRP A 28 4.23 1.71 27.03
C TRP A 28 5.44 2.68 26.99
N ASP A 29 5.95 3.13 25.84
CA ASP A 29 7.23 3.87 25.81
C ASP A 29 7.09 5.32 25.31
N VAL A 30 7.02 6.28 26.24
CA VAL A 30 6.72 7.72 25.98
C VAL A 30 7.95 8.49 25.46
N TRP A 31 9.16 7.95 25.63
CA TRP A 31 10.42 8.66 25.37
C TRP A 31 11.09 8.32 24.02
N ALA A 32 10.59 7.32 23.29
CA ALA A 32 11.14 6.95 21.98
C ALA A 32 10.52 7.76 20.83
N ASP A 33 11.19 7.84 19.68
CA ASP A 33 10.66 8.52 18.48
C ASP A 33 9.55 7.74 17.75
N GLN A 34 8.42 8.38 17.44
CA GLN A 34 7.25 7.73 16.83
C GLN A 34 7.66 6.94 15.57
N LYS A 35 7.43 5.62 15.58
CA LYS A 35 7.68 4.75 14.42
C LYS A 35 6.46 4.76 13.50
N TYR A 36 6.74 4.63 12.21
CA TYR A 36 5.74 4.56 11.15
C TYR A 36 6.00 3.33 10.28
N ARG A 37 4.94 2.78 9.70
CA ARG A 37 4.99 1.65 8.78
C ARG A 37 4.17 1.91 7.52
N LEU A 38 4.58 1.26 6.43
CA LEU A 38 3.84 1.22 5.17
C LEU A 38 2.99 -0.05 5.17
N GLU A 39 1.69 0.09 5.41
CA GLU A 39 0.72 -1.00 5.28
C GLU A 39 0.25 -1.10 3.85
N VAL A 40 0.15 -2.32 3.33
CA VAL A 40 -0.37 -2.59 2.00
C VAL A 40 -1.61 -3.45 2.11
N SER A 41 -2.72 -2.97 1.53
CA SER A 41 -3.92 -3.76 1.34
C SER A 41 -3.76 -4.66 0.12
N LEU A 42 -3.91 -5.97 0.35
CA LEU A 42 -3.91 -6.95 -0.72
C LEU A 42 -5.30 -7.04 -1.37
N PRO A 43 -5.38 -7.40 -2.67
CA PRO A 43 -6.66 -7.77 -3.26
C PRO A 43 -7.29 -8.90 -2.45
N MET A 44 -8.61 -8.84 -2.22
CA MET A 44 -9.35 -9.95 -1.62
C MET A 44 -9.60 -11.03 -2.67
N ARG A 45 -9.57 -12.30 -2.23
CA ARG A 45 -9.93 -13.45 -3.08
C ARG A 45 -11.43 -13.51 -3.38
N CYS A 46 -12.25 -13.03 -2.44
CA CYS A 46 -13.69 -12.96 -2.58
C CYS A 46 -14.09 -11.49 -2.65
N HIS A 47 -14.75 -11.09 -3.73
CA HIS A 47 -15.50 -9.84 -3.73
C HIS A 47 -16.81 -10.16 -3.00
N PHE A 48 -16.94 -9.77 -1.74
CA PHE A 48 -18.28 -9.68 -1.15
C PHE A 48 -19.03 -8.63 -1.97
N THR A 49 -20.04 -9.05 -2.71
CA THR A 49 -21.01 -8.12 -3.29
C THR A 49 -22.11 -7.97 -2.25
N GLU A 50 -22.27 -6.77 -1.72
CA GLU A 50 -23.45 -6.43 -0.93
C GLU A 50 -24.66 -6.43 -1.87
N ASP A 51 -25.68 -7.21 -1.53
CA ASP A 51 -26.97 -7.13 -2.18
C ASP A 51 -27.65 -5.79 -1.81
N SER A 52 -28.73 -5.42 -2.52
CA SER A 52 -29.47 -4.18 -2.25
C SER A 52 -30.02 -4.05 -0.82
N ASP A 53 -29.97 -5.14 -0.03
CA ASP A 53 -30.44 -5.22 1.35
C ASP A 53 -29.29 -5.29 2.38
N GLY A 54 -28.01 -5.24 1.95
CA GLY A 54 -26.84 -5.17 2.83
C GLY A 54 -26.45 -6.48 3.51
N GLU A 55 -26.97 -7.62 3.07
CA GLU A 55 -26.56 -8.94 3.56
C GLU A 55 -25.42 -9.51 2.70
N GLU A 56 -24.29 -9.83 3.32
CA GLU A 56 -23.19 -10.55 2.69
C GLU A 56 -23.59 -12.01 2.46
N PHE A 57 -23.75 -12.43 1.21
CA PHE A 57 -23.95 -13.85 0.89
C PHE A 57 -22.75 -14.43 0.15
N GLU A 58 -22.21 -15.54 0.67
CA GLU A 58 -21.26 -16.40 -0.05
C GLU A 58 -22.02 -17.14 -1.16
N LEU A 59 -22.21 -16.46 -2.30
CA LEU A 59 -22.72 -17.12 -3.48
C LEU A 59 -21.62 -18.05 -4.01
N ASP A 60 -21.89 -19.35 -3.95
CA ASP A 60 -21.11 -20.47 -4.50
C ASP A 60 -20.77 -20.18 -5.97
N MET A 61 -19.67 -19.43 -6.21
CA MET A 61 -19.35 -18.81 -7.49
C MET A 61 -18.33 -19.68 -8.23
N GLU A 62 -18.75 -20.21 -9.37
CA GLU A 62 -17.90 -20.90 -10.33
C GLU A 62 -16.64 -20.06 -10.61
N TRP A 63 -15.47 -20.64 -10.31
CA TRP A 63 -14.13 -20.02 -10.18
C TRP A 63 -13.61 -19.33 -11.46
N SER A 64 -14.20 -18.21 -11.86
CA SER A 64 -13.70 -17.36 -12.95
C SER A 64 -12.85 -16.17 -12.45
N GLY A 65 -12.82 -15.94 -11.14
CA GLY A 65 -12.08 -14.84 -10.50
C GLY A 65 -10.66 -15.17 -10.07
N GLU A 66 -10.25 -16.44 -10.07
CA GLU A 66 -8.92 -16.86 -9.59
C GLU A 66 -7.80 -16.32 -10.48
N ASP A 67 -7.94 -16.40 -11.79
CA ASP A 67 -6.94 -15.87 -12.73
C ASP A 67 -6.79 -14.34 -12.58
N TYR A 68 -7.91 -13.64 -12.38
CA TYR A 68 -7.91 -12.18 -12.16
C TYR A 68 -7.30 -11.80 -10.81
N PHE A 69 -7.61 -12.57 -9.76
CA PHE A 69 -7.00 -12.42 -8.44
C PHE A 69 -5.49 -12.64 -8.50
N GLN A 70 -5.06 -13.74 -9.13
CA GLN A 70 -3.64 -14.08 -9.29
C GLN A 70 -2.89 -13.02 -10.07
N ASP A 71 -3.46 -12.52 -11.18
CA ASP A 71 -2.86 -11.45 -11.97
C ASP A 71 -2.73 -10.16 -11.14
N THR A 72 -3.80 -9.74 -10.48
CA THR A 72 -3.79 -8.54 -9.62
C THR A 72 -2.79 -8.68 -8.47
N PHE A 73 -2.72 -9.84 -7.84
CA PHE A 73 -1.77 -10.11 -6.76
C PHE A 73 -0.32 -10.08 -7.25
N CYS A 74 -0.05 -10.70 -8.40
CA CYS A 74 1.27 -10.66 -9.05
C CYS A 74 1.68 -9.21 -9.37
N GLN A 75 0.79 -8.43 -9.97
CA GLN A 75 1.06 -7.03 -10.29
C GLN A 75 1.35 -6.18 -9.05
N VAL A 76 0.59 -6.36 -7.96
CA VAL A 76 0.85 -5.64 -6.70
C VAL A 76 2.22 -6.03 -6.13
N ARG A 77 2.54 -7.32 -6.10
CA ARG A 77 3.84 -7.82 -5.60
C ARG A 77 5.01 -7.26 -6.42
N GLU A 78 4.90 -7.27 -7.74
CA GLU A 78 5.93 -6.74 -8.64
C GLU A 78 6.08 -5.22 -8.48
N ALA A 79 4.97 -4.49 -8.40
CA ALA A 79 4.98 -3.06 -8.15
C ALA A 79 5.70 -2.70 -6.85
N LEU A 80 5.43 -3.44 -5.76
CA LEU A 80 6.10 -3.24 -4.47
C LEU A 80 7.60 -3.52 -4.55
N ALA A 81 7.99 -4.60 -5.22
CA ALA A 81 9.39 -4.97 -5.39
C ALA A 81 10.17 -3.91 -6.16
N LEU A 82 9.59 -3.39 -7.25
CA LEU A 82 10.16 -2.29 -8.01
C LEU A 82 10.26 -1.02 -7.16
N LEU A 83 9.22 -0.68 -6.40
CA LEU A 83 9.21 0.49 -5.54
C LEU A 83 10.26 0.39 -4.42
N ALA A 84 10.48 -0.80 -3.87
CA ALA A 84 11.56 -1.08 -2.92
C ALA A 84 12.96 -0.89 -3.55
N ALA A 85 13.14 -1.34 -4.80
CA ALA A 85 14.39 -1.14 -5.53
C ALA A 85 14.67 0.36 -5.78
N VAL A 86 13.65 1.15 -6.12
CA VAL A 86 13.79 2.62 -6.23
C VAL A 86 14.18 3.21 -4.88
N ALA A 87 13.58 2.77 -3.77
CA ALA A 87 13.93 3.27 -2.44
C ALA A 87 15.41 3.05 -2.09
N HIS A 88 15.99 1.95 -2.56
CA HIS A 88 17.39 1.61 -2.33
C HIS A 88 18.36 2.49 -3.12
N VAL A 89 17.98 2.91 -4.33
CA VAL A 89 18.87 3.64 -5.26
C VAL A 89 18.62 5.16 -5.24
N ASP A 90 17.37 5.58 -5.02
CA ASP A 90 16.92 6.98 -5.05
C ASP A 90 15.73 7.19 -4.11
N GLN A 91 16.05 7.43 -2.84
CA GLN A 91 15.06 7.59 -1.79
C GLN A 91 14.18 8.84 -1.95
N LEU A 92 14.70 9.90 -2.57
CA LEU A 92 13.92 11.11 -2.85
C LEU A 92 12.87 10.84 -3.93
N ALA A 93 13.24 10.16 -5.01
CA ALA A 93 12.30 9.75 -6.03
C ALA A 93 11.26 8.77 -5.48
N TRP A 94 11.66 7.83 -4.64
CA TRP A 94 10.73 6.91 -3.99
C TRP A 94 9.67 7.62 -3.13
N LYS A 95 10.08 8.60 -2.31
CA LYS A 95 9.15 9.43 -1.52
C LYS A 95 8.17 10.19 -2.42
N TYR A 96 8.66 10.74 -3.53
CA TYR A 96 7.84 11.44 -4.53
C TYR A 96 6.84 10.49 -5.22
N LEU A 97 7.27 9.30 -5.64
CA LEU A 97 6.40 8.29 -6.24
C LEU A 97 5.29 7.86 -5.27
N LEU A 98 5.64 7.66 -4.00
CA LEU A 98 4.68 7.32 -2.95
C LEU A 98 3.63 8.41 -2.76
N SER A 99 4.03 9.67 -2.63
CA SER A 99 3.08 10.76 -2.36
C SER A 99 2.24 11.11 -3.58
N GLU A 100 2.86 11.36 -4.72
CA GLU A 100 2.18 11.94 -5.89
C GLU A 100 1.47 10.89 -6.75
N HIS A 101 2.04 9.68 -6.87
CA HIS A 101 1.52 8.68 -7.81
C HIS A 101 0.81 7.51 -7.12
N CYS A 102 1.31 7.05 -5.97
CA CYS A 102 0.63 6.00 -5.18
C CYS A 102 -0.44 6.57 -4.23
N GLY A 103 -0.50 7.90 -4.03
CA GLY A 103 -1.50 8.56 -3.19
C GLY A 103 -1.28 8.36 -1.68
N VAL A 104 -0.04 8.11 -1.26
CA VAL A 104 0.29 7.87 0.15
C VAL A 104 0.47 9.19 0.89
N ASN A 105 -0.26 9.37 1.99
CA ASN A 105 -0.12 10.55 2.83
C ASN A 105 1.08 10.42 3.78
N LEU A 106 2.25 10.88 3.32
CA LEU A 106 3.48 10.93 4.13
C LEU A 106 3.53 12.09 5.13
N GLY A 107 2.45 12.90 5.23
CA GLY A 107 2.37 14.11 6.05
C GLY A 107 2.80 15.38 5.31
N LYS A 108 2.66 16.55 5.95
CA LYS A 108 3.02 17.84 5.35
C LYS A 108 4.54 17.97 5.14
N ALA A 109 4.94 18.52 4.00
CA ALA A 109 6.30 18.96 3.72
C ALA A 109 6.82 19.86 4.85
N GLY A 110 7.99 19.55 5.42
CA GLY A 110 8.57 20.25 6.57
C GLY A 110 8.25 19.66 7.95
N SER A 111 7.42 18.61 8.03
CA SER A 111 7.28 17.85 9.28
C SER A 111 8.49 16.94 9.50
N ALA A 112 8.93 16.79 10.75
CA ALA A 112 10.02 15.88 11.16
C ALA A 112 9.82 14.42 10.71
N LYS A 113 8.60 14.06 10.27
CA LYS A 113 8.19 12.76 9.73
C LYS A 113 8.80 12.46 8.35
N LEU A 114 9.03 13.49 7.52
CA LEU A 114 9.59 13.37 6.17
C LEU A 114 11.12 13.44 6.14
N GLY A 115 11.73 14.00 7.18
CA GLY A 115 13.18 14.17 7.32
C GLY A 115 13.93 12.90 7.69
N ARG A 116 13.24 11.82 8.07
CA ARG A 116 13.85 10.52 8.34
C ARG A 116 13.87 9.65 7.10
N ASP A 117 14.90 8.82 6.99
CA ASP A 117 14.97 7.78 5.99
C ASP A 117 13.92 6.71 6.32
N ILE A 118 12.77 6.82 5.67
CA ILE A 118 11.72 5.80 5.74
C ILE A 118 12.26 4.60 4.97
N ARG A 119 12.27 3.44 5.62
CA ARG A 119 12.65 2.18 4.98
C ARG A 119 11.50 1.67 4.13
N ALA A 120 11.83 1.05 2.99
CA ALA A 120 10.86 0.35 2.15
C ALA A 120 10.49 -1.02 2.74
N GLU A 121 10.03 -1.02 4.00
CA GLU A 121 9.50 -2.19 4.70
C GLU A 121 7.97 -2.14 4.59
N TYR A 122 7.40 -3.09 3.85
CA TYR A 122 5.96 -3.16 3.56
C TYR A 122 5.31 -4.25 4.43
N PHE A 123 4.28 -3.86 5.16
CA PHE A 123 3.48 -4.75 6.00
C PHE A 123 2.22 -5.13 5.24
N LEU A 124 2.07 -6.41 4.92
CA LEU A 124 0.89 -6.92 4.21
C LEU A 124 -0.23 -7.15 5.21
N VAL A 125 -1.38 -6.52 4.97
CA VAL A 125 -2.60 -6.76 5.74
C VAL A 125 -3.36 -7.87 5.02
N LEU A 126 -3.44 -9.05 5.65
CA LEU A 126 -4.11 -10.24 5.11
C LEU A 126 -5.59 -10.28 5.51
N ASP A 127 -5.91 -9.77 6.70
CA ASP A 127 -7.27 -9.68 7.22
C ASP A 127 -7.69 -8.21 7.22
N GLN A 128 -8.66 -7.86 6.37
CA GLN A 128 -9.37 -6.60 6.49
C GLN A 128 -10.58 -6.85 7.38
N ASP A 129 -10.34 -7.09 8.68
CA ASP A 129 -11.41 -6.79 9.64
C ASP A 129 -11.65 -5.29 9.51
N GLU A 130 -12.84 -4.92 9.05
CA GLU A 130 -13.25 -3.53 8.98
C GLU A 130 -13.05 -2.89 10.37
N ASP A 131 -12.22 -1.84 10.42
CA ASP A 131 -12.23 -0.96 11.60
C ASP A 131 -13.66 -0.38 11.70
N PRO A 132 -14.37 -0.58 12.84
CA PRO A 132 -15.77 -0.21 13.01
C PRO A 132 -16.06 1.30 12.99
#